data_AF-A0A850C8B2-F1
#
_entry.id   AF-A0A850C8B2-F1
#
_cell.length_a   1.000
_cell.length_b   1.000
_cell.length_c   1.000
_cell.angle_alpha   90.00
_cell.angle_beta   90.00
_cell.angle_gamma   90.00
#
_symmetry.space_group_name_H-M   'P 1'
#
loop_
_entity.id
_entity.type
_entity.pdbx_description
1 polymer ?
#
loop_
_entity_poly.entity_id
_entity_poly.type
_entity_poly.pdbx_seq_one_letter_code
_entity_poly.pdbx_strand_id
1 'polypeptide(L)'
;MNVSDSLAALPKADLHVHQEATRYLDLVLAEREGREPYDWSAWRERLAAELPPGKERLQRIGSMQPVSLEHDNDDELFTARFAALMRDHAAAGACYVEIRCGGEVATREGFMSMFREAERRVQADYPRLRAEVLAIVIGAGQDPERADAFADDCIRAADEGLAGIDFLYAPYDTEADWVPMY
;
A
#
# COMPACT_ATOMS: atom_id res chain seq x y z
N MET A 1 18.63 -0.92 -7.83
CA MET A 1 18.77 -1.72 -9.06
C MET A 1 18.55 -0.76 -10.22
N ASN A 2 19.56 -0.50 -11.05
CA ASN A 2 19.40 0.42 -12.19
C ASN A 2 18.55 -0.26 -13.25
N VAL A 3 17.26 0.07 -13.29
CA VAL A 3 16.39 -0.24 -14.42
C VAL A 3 16.89 0.59 -15.60
N SER A 4 17.11 -0.01 -16.76
CA SER A 4 17.57 0.74 -17.93
C SER A 4 16.54 1.82 -18.31
N ASP A 5 16.98 2.98 -18.79
CA ASP A 5 16.09 4.08 -19.20
C ASP A 5 15.01 3.61 -20.21
N SER A 6 15.34 2.62 -21.05
CA SER A 6 14.42 1.98 -21.97
C SER A 6 13.28 1.21 -21.30
N LEU A 7 13.54 0.57 -20.15
CA LEU A 7 12.53 -0.13 -19.36
C LEU A 7 11.67 0.85 -18.58
N ALA A 8 12.26 1.92 -18.02
CA ALA A 8 11.51 2.98 -17.35
C ALA A 8 10.53 3.68 -18.30
N ALA A 9 10.90 3.86 -19.57
CA ALA A 9 10.06 4.48 -20.59
C ALA A 9 8.83 3.64 -21.01
N LEU A 10 8.78 2.34 -20.69
CA LEU A 10 7.61 1.52 -21.00
C LEU A 10 6.43 1.92 -20.10
N PRO A 11 5.21 2.09 -20.66
CA PRO A 11 4.01 2.28 -19.85
C PRO A 11 3.70 1.00 -19.06
N LYS A 12 3.53 1.13 -17.75
CA LYS A 12 3.27 0.00 -16.84
C LYS A 12 1.95 0.16 -16.11
N ALA A 13 1.37 -0.97 -15.73
CA ALA A 13 0.22 -1.06 -14.85
C ALA A 13 0.62 -1.92 -13.65
N ASP A 14 0.66 -1.31 -12.46
CA ASP A 14 1.04 -1.97 -11.22
C ASP A 14 -0.22 -2.35 -10.44
N LEU A 15 -0.63 -3.62 -10.52
CA LEU A 15 -1.95 -4.08 -10.04
C LEU A 15 -1.96 -4.61 -8.59
N HIS A 16 -0.81 -4.62 -7.92
CA HIS A 16 -0.66 -5.27 -6.62
C HIS A 16 0.32 -4.52 -5.74
N VAL A 17 0.00 -3.27 -5.43
CA VAL A 17 0.83 -2.41 -4.59
C VAL A 17 0.24 -2.34 -3.19
N HIS A 18 1.02 -2.68 -2.17
CA HIS A 18 0.59 -2.42 -0.79
C HIS A 18 0.81 -0.95 -0.43
N GLN A 19 -0.08 -0.37 0.38
CA GLN A 19 0.03 1.04 0.79
C GLN A 19 1.32 1.43 1.54
N GLU A 20 2.10 0.45 2.04
CA GLU A 20 3.41 0.62 2.71
C GLU A 20 3.49 1.85 3.65
N ALA A 21 2.46 2.06 4.48
CA ALA A 21 2.23 3.32 5.18
C ALA A 21 3.45 3.81 5.98
N THR A 22 4.11 2.94 6.73
CA THR A 22 5.27 3.31 7.56
C THR A 22 6.47 3.80 6.75
N ARG A 23 6.70 3.22 5.58
CA ARG A 23 7.78 3.65 4.67
C ARG A 23 7.51 5.04 4.12
N TYR A 24 6.32 5.25 3.55
CA TYR A 24 6.02 6.53 2.91
C TYR A 24 5.80 7.65 3.93
N LEU A 25 5.30 7.35 5.14
CA LEU A 25 5.31 8.32 6.24
C LEU A 25 6.72 8.71 6.65
N ASP A 26 7.64 7.75 6.78
CA ASP A 26 9.03 8.05 7.12
C ASP A 26 9.68 8.97 6.06
N LEU A 27 9.47 8.70 4.77
CA LEU A 27 9.98 9.55 3.68
C LEU A 27 9.42 10.98 3.75
N VAL A 28 8.10 11.13 3.91
CA VAL A 28 7.45 12.45 4.00
C VAL A 28 7.91 13.23 5.24
N LEU A 29 7.97 12.56 6.40
CA LEU A 29 8.42 13.18 7.64
C LEU A 29 9.90 13.58 7.55
N ALA A 30 10.74 12.72 6.96
CA ALA A 30 12.16 12.99 6.79
C ALA A 30 12.40 14.27 5.98
N GLU A 31 11.71 14.39 4.84
CA GLU A 31 11.74 15.59 4.00
C GLU A 31 11.27 16.84 4.76
N ARG A 32 10.13 16.74 5.47
CA ARG A 32 9.54 17.86 6.22
C ARG A 32 10.45 18.35 7.35
N GLU A 33 11.14 17.44 8.03
CA GLU A 33 11.98 17.73 9.19
C GLU A 33 13.45 18.03 8.80
N GLY A 34 13.81 17.87 7.53
CA GLY A 34 15.19 18.02 7.07
C GLY A 34 16.14 16.99 7.66
N ARG A 35 15.65 15.78 7.93
CA ARG A 35 16.45 14.64 8.40
C ARG A 35 16.61 13.60 7.29
N GLU A 36 17.59 12.71 7.45
CA GLU A 36 17.67 11.52 6.61
C GLU A 36 16.51 10.56 6.92
N PRO A 37 15.92 9.91 5.90
CA PRO A 37 14.95 8.85 6.09
C PRO A 37 15.62 7.60 6.66
N TYR A 38 14.82 6.67 7.17
CA TYR A 38 15.32 5.37 7.58
C TYR A 38 15.99 4.64 6.40
N ASP A 39 17.10 3.95 6.67
CA ASP A 39 17.82 3.18 5.65
C ASP A 39 17.08 1.88 5.30
N TRP A 40 16.03 2.03 4.49
CA TRP A 40 15.21 0.93 3.98
C TRP A 40 16.00 -0.04 3.11
N SER A 41 17.05 0.44 2.41
CA SER A 41 17.87 -0.44 1.56
C SER A 41 18.69 -1.39 2.42
N ALA A 42 19.43 -0.87 3.41
CA ALA A 42 20.21 -1.70 4.30
C ALA A 42 19.33 -2.60 5.17
N TRP A 43 18.14 -2.15 5.58
CA TRP A 43 17.18 -3.00 6.27
C TRP A 43 16.70 -4.17 5.41
N ARG A 44 16.35 -3.92 4.14
CA ARG A 44 15.95 -4.99 3.20
C ARG A 44 17.08 -5.98 2.97
N GLU A 45 18.32 -5.51 2.83
CA GLU A 45 19.50 -6.37 2.65
C GLU A 45 19.74 -7.26 3.87
N ARG A 46 19.71 -6.68 5.09
CA ARG A 46 19.80 -7.45 6.34
C ARG A 46 18.68 -8.47 6.46
N LEU A 47 17.44 -8.05 6.24
CA LEU A 47 16.27 -8.93 6.29
C LEU A 47 16.44 -10.14 5.34
N ALA A 48 16.89 -9.90 4.11
CA ALA A 48 17.08 -10.95 3.12
C ALA A 48 18.23 -11.90 3.48
N ALA A 49 19.28 -11.39 4.12
CA ALA A 49 20.43 -12.16 4.57
C ALA A 49 20.15 -13.00 5.83
N GLU A 50 19.35 -12.47 6.76
CA GLU A 50 19.09 -13.07 8.07
C GLU A 50 17.95 -14.08 8.05
N LEU A 51 16.87 -13.80 7.31
CA LEU A 51 15.66 -14.63 7.29
C LEU A 51 15.41 -15.09 5.86
N PRO A 52 15.27 -16.38 5.52
CA PRO A 52 14.87 -16.84 4.18
C PRO A 52 13.41 -16.46 3.85
N PRO A 53 12.96 -16.57 2.58
CA PRO A 53 11.55 -16.37 2.25
C PRO A 53 10.64 -17.29 3.07
N GLY A 54 9.61 -16.74 3.71
CA GLY A 54 8.68 -17.50 4.55
C GLY A 54 7.91 -16.64 5.55
N LYS A 55 7.08 -17.29 6.38
CA LYS A 55 6.20 -16.64 7.37
C LYS A 55 6.96 -15.70 8.31
N GLU A 56 8.10 -16.13 8.83
CA GLU A 56 8.91 -15.33 9.75
C GLU A 56 9.41 -14.04 9.10
N ARG A 57 9.89 -14.11 7.85
CA ARG A 57 10.27 -12.92 7.08
C ARG A 57 9.08 -11.99 6.86
N LEU A 58 7.90 -12.52 6.54
CA LEU A 58 6.66 -11.72 6.37
C LEU A 58 6.25 -11.02 7.68
N GLN A 59 6.29 -11.72 8.80
CA GLN A 59 6.04 -11.13 10.13
C GLN A 59 7.06 -10.04 10.46
N ARG A 60 8.33 -10.25 10.11
CA ARG A 60 9.38 -9.25 10.31
C ARG A 60 9.17 -8.00 9.45
N ILE A 61 8.67 -8.15 8.22
CA ILE A 61 8.28 -7.02 7.36
C ILE A 61 7.14 -6.23 8.02
N GLY A 62 6.07 -6.91 8.46
CA GLY A 62 4.89 -6.26 9.05
C GLY A 62 5.13 -5.56 10.39
N SER A 63 6.20 -5.92 11.11
CA SER A 63 6.56 -5.33 12.41
C SER A 63 7.49 -4.12 12.31
N MET A 64 7.97 -3.77 11.12
CA MET A 64 8.94 -2.68 10.95
C MET A 64 8.24 -1.31 10.90
N GLN A 65 8.45 -0.50 11.93
CA GLN A 65 7.82 0.81 12.10
C GLN A 65 8.84 1.83 12.60
N PRO A 66 9.68 2.42 11.72
CA PRO A 66 10.64 3.45 12.14
C PRO A 66 9.98 4.77 12.54
N VAL A 67 8.72 4.97 12.13
CA VAL A 67 7.85 6.07 12.55
C VAL A 67 6.50 5.54 13.04
N SER A 68 5.85 6.29 13.92
CA SER A 68 4.52 5.93 14.45
C SER A 68 3.45 6.04 13.36
N LEU A 69 2.56 5.04 13.28
CA LEU A 69 1.37 5.11 12.43
C LEU A 69 0.36 6.16 12.91
N GLU A 70 0.48 6.69 14.13
CA GLU A 70 -0.38 7.77 14.60
C GLU A 70 -0.24 9.05 13.77
N HIS A 71 0.91 9.25 13.10
CA HIS A 71 1.09 10.32 12.14
C HIS A 71 0.10 10.23 10.96
N ASP A 72 -0.43 9.05 10.66
CA ASP A 72 -1.40 8.85 9.60
C ASP A 72 -2.79 9.42 9.93
N ASN A 73 -3.02 9.83 11.18
CA ASN A 73 -4.24 10.54 11.57
C ASN A 73 -4.27 11.98 11.06
N ASP A 74 -3.12 12.59 10.77
CA ASP A 74 -3.03 13.91 10.15
C ASP A 74 -3.36 13.81 8.65
N ASP A 75 -4.41 14.50 8.21
CA ASP A 75 -4.92 14.43 6.83
C ASP A 75 -3.87 14.84 5.78
N GLU A 76 -2.98 15.79 6.11
CA GLU A 76 -1.94 16.26 5.18
C GLU A 76 -0.83 15.22 5.07
N LEU A 77 -0.39 14.62 6.18
CA LEU A 77 0.58 13.50 6.15
C LEU A 77 0.00 12.27 5.46
N PHE A 78 -1.28 11.96 5.70
CA PHE A 78 -2.01 10.90 5.03
C PHE A 78 -2.03 11.09 3.51
N THR A 79 -2.42 12.28 3.06
CA THR A 79 -2.44 12.63 1.64
C THR A 79 -1.03 12.60 1.04
N ALA A 80 -0.04 13.18 1.75
CA ALA A 80 1.33 13.24 1.28
C ALA A 80 1.97 11.86 1.10
N ARG A 81 1.71 10.89 2.00
CA ARG A 81 2.27 9.53 1.85
C ARG A 81 1.71 8.79 0.65
N PHE A 82 0.44 8.98 0.31
CA PHE A 82 -0.14 8.39 -0.90
C PHE A 82 0.43 9.05 -2.15
N ALA A 83 0.64 10.37 -2.13
CA ALA A 83 1.29 11.07 -3.22
C ALA A 83 2.74 10.60 -3.41
N ALA A 84 3.48 10.37 -2.32
CA ALA A 84 4.84 9.82 -2.37
C ALA A 84 4.85 8.41 -2.99
N LEU A 85 3.95 7.53 -2.57
CA LEU A 85 3.79 6.18 -3.14
C LEU A 85 3.49 6.23 -4.64
N MET A 86 2.47 6.99 -5.03
CA MET A 86 2.09 7.15 -6.43
C MET A 86 3.23 7.72 -7.28
N ARG A 87 3.99 8.67 -6.74
CA ARG A 87 5.15 9.28 -7.40
C ARG A 87 6.26 8.27 -7.63
N ASP A 88 6.56 7.40 -6.66
CA ASP A 88 7.56 6.33 -6.81
C ASP A 88 7.22 5.41 -7.99
N HIS A 89 5.95 5.00 -8.11
CA HIS A 89 5.48 4.15 -9.21
C HIS A 89 5.46 4.89 -10.55
N ALA A 90 5.00 6.14 -10.57
CA ALA A 90 4.97 6.95 -11.78
C ALA A 90 6.38 7.25 -12.32
N ALA A 91 7.34 7.53 -11.43
CA ALA A 91 8.76 7.70 -11.77
C ALA A 91 9.38 6.42 -12.36
N ALA A 92 8.87 5.24 -11.96
CA ALA A 92 9.25 3.96 -12.54
C ALA A 92 8.53 3.66 -13.88
N GLY A 93 7.65 4.55 -14.36
CA GLY A 93 6.93 4.44 -15.64
C GLY A 93 5.53 3.86 -15.54
N ALA A 94 4.97 3.71 -14.34
CA ALA A 94 3.57 3.33 -14.18
C ALA A 94 2.65 4.45 -14.68
N CYS A 95 1.69 4.09 -15.54
CA CYS A 95 0.56 4.95 -15.90
C CYS A 95 -0.73 4.53 -15.19
N TYR A 96 -0.75 3.36 -14.55
CA TYR A 96 -1.88 2.87 -13.76
C TYR A 96 -1.37 2.13 -12.52
N VAL A 97 -1.97 2.38 -11.36
CA VAL A 97 -1.58 1.74 -10.09
C VAL A 97 -2.83 1.35 -9.29
N GLU A 98 -2.91 0.11 -8.83
CA GLU A 98 -3.90 -0.37 -7.86
C GLU A 98 -3.24 -0.56 -6.49
N ILE A 99 -3.68 0.26 -5.54
CA ILE A 99 -3.13 0.31 -4.18
C ILE A 99 -4.07 -0.41 -3.23
N ARG A 100 -3.56 -1.49 -2.64
CA ARG A 100 -4.23 -2.34 -1.67
C ARG A 100 -4.01 -1.79 -0.27
N CYS A 101 -5.10 -1.38 0.37
CA CYS A 101 -5.10 -0.76 1.69
C CYS A 101 -5.56 -1.76 2.75
N GLY A 102 -4.67 -2.07 3.69
CA GLY A 102 -4.97 -2.93 4.84
C GLY A 102 -5.69 -2.21 5.96
N GLY A 103 -6.45 -2.97 6.75
CA GLY A 103 -7.23 -2.43 7.86
C GLY A 103 -8.42 -1.60 7.38
N GLU A 104 -8.96 -0.75 8.26
CA GLU A 104 -10.11 0.12 7.99
C GLU A 104 -9.69 1.44 7.31
N VAL A 105 -8.52 1.48 6.68
CA VAL A 105 -7.97 2.70 6.06
C VAL A 105 -8.80 3.15 4.86
N ALA A 106 -9.16 2.20 3.97
CA ALA A 106 -9.94 2.51 2.76
C ALA A 106 -11.39 2.93 3.03
N THR A 107 -11.87 2.70 4.26
CA THR A 107 -13.23 3.05 4.70
C THR A 107 -13.24 4.22 5.68
N ARG A 108 -12.08 4.84 5.95
CA ARG A 108 -11.97 6.09 6.72
C ARG A 108 -12.81 7.18 6.06
N GLU A 109 -13.50 7.97 6.88
CA GLU A 109 -14.24 9.13 6.40
C GLU A 109 -13.34 10.08 5.59
N GLY A 110 -13.80 10.47 4.40
CA GLY A 110 -13.05 11.35 3.51
C GLY A 110 -11.84 10.71 2.81
N PHE A 111 -11.62 9.39 3.00
CA PHE A 111 -10.50 8.65 2.40
C PHE A 111 -10.37 8.91 0.90
N MET A 112 -11.44 8.68 0.14
CA MET A 112 -11.41 8.82 -1.32
C MET A 112 -11.12 10.26 -1.76
N SER A 113 -11.61 11.26 -1.02
CA SER A 113 -11.32 12.66 -1.30
C SER A 113 -9.82 12.97 -1.16
N MET A 114 -9.20 12.53 -0.05
CA MET A 114 -7.76 12.68 0.19
C MET A 114 -6.93 11.89 -0.82
N PHE A 115 -7.35 10.67 -1.16
CA PHE A 115 -6.67 9.84 -2.16
C PHE A 115 -6.67 10.49 -3.55
N ARG A 116 -7.80 11.06 -3.97
CA ARG A 116 -7.90 11.78 -5.25
C ARG A 116 -7.11 13.09 -5.22
N GLU A 117 -6.98 13.73 -4.07
CA GLU A 117 -6.08 14.87 -3.90
C GLU A 117 -4.61 14.47 -4.08
N ALA A 118 -4.18 13.36 -3.48
CA ALA A 118 -2.85 12.81 -3.68
C ALA A 118 -2.60 12.49 -5.18
N GLU A 119 -3.57 11.85 -5.85
CA GLU A 119 -3.50 11.58 -7.29
C GLU A 119 -3.31 12.87 -8.11
N ARG A 120 -4.10 13.91 -7.85
CA ARG A 120 -3.99 15.22 -8.53
C ARG A 120 -2.61 15.86 -8.34
N ARG A 121 -2.06 15.81 -7.12
CA ARG A 121 -0.72 16.36 -6.81
C ARG A 121 0.35 15.66 -7.64
N VAL A 122 0.24 14.35 -7.86
CA VAL A 122 1.21 13.59 -8.66
C VAL A 122 0.98 13.79 -10.16
N GLN A 123 -0.27 13.92 -10.61
CA GLN A 123 -0.61 14.20 -12.00
C GLN A 123 -0.04 15.53 -12.52
N ALA A 124 0.28 16.49 -11.63
CA ALA A 124 0.97 17.72 -12.00
C ALA A 124 2.31 17.44 -12.71
N ASP A 125 3.04 16.41 -12.25
CA ASP A 125 4.32 15.98 -12.83
C ASP A 125 4.14 14.76 -13.78
N TYR A 126 3.13 13.93 -13.51
CA TYR A 126 2.85 12.68 -14.23
C TYR A 126 1.41 12.63 -14.75
N PRO A 127 1.05 13.42 -15.78
CA PRO A 127 -0.34 13.66 -16.18
C PRO A 127 -1.09 12.44 -16.73
N ARG A 128 -0.37 11.34 -17.00
CA ARG A 128 -0.96 10.07 -17.47
C ARG A 128 -1.18 9.06 -16.35
N LEU A 129 -0.77 9.36 -15.12
CA LEU A 129 -0.97 8.47 -13.99
C LEU A 129 -2.45 8.40 -13.64
N ARG A 130 -2.95 7.19 -13.45
CA ARG A 130 -4.22 6.89 -12.82
C ARG A 130 -3.97 5.98 -11.62
N ALA A 131 -4.61 6.26 -10.50
CA ALA A 131 -4.52 5.42 -9.31
C ALA A 131 -5.92 4.96 -8.86
N GLU A 132 -6.01 3.72 -8.39
CA GLU A 132 -7.23 3.13 -7.85
C GLU A 132 -6.93 2.42 -6.52
N VAL A 133 -7.94 2.32 -5.66
CA VAL A 133 -7.81 1.71 -4.33
C VAL A 133 -8.60 0.43 -4.24
N LEU A 134 -7.98 -0.57 -3.61
CA LEU A 134 -8.61 -1.81 -3.18
C LEU A 134 -8.60 -1.90 -1.66
N ALA A 135 -9.76 -2.16 -1.05
CA ALA A 135 -9.85 -2.43 0.39
C ALA A 135 -9.47 -3.89 0.68
N ILE A 136 -8.53 -4.14 1.59
CA ILE A 136 -8.16 -5.50 1.96
C ILE A 136 -9.12 -6.02 3.04
N VAL A 137 -9.88 -7.05 2.70
CA VAL A 137 -10.69 -7.86 3.61
C VAL A 137 -9.83 -9.03 4.12
N ILE A 138 -9.63 -9.14 5.43
CA ILE A 138 -8.86 -10.25 6.02
C ILE A 138 -9.83 -11.38 6.39
N GLY A 139 -10.07 -12.31 5.46
CA GLY A 139 -11.16 -13.30 5.60
C GLY A 139 -10.94 -14.39 6.66
N ALA A 140 -9.70 -14.70 7.05
CA ALA A 140 -9.42 -15.81 7.97
C ALA A 140 -9.38 -15.35 9.43
N GLY A 141 -10.32 -15.83 10.26
CA GLY A 141 -10.35 -15.59 11.71
C GLY A 141 -10.97 -14.28 12.16
N GLN A 142 -11.54 -13.49 11.23
CA GLN A 142 -12.36 -12.33 11.61
C GLN A 142 -13.74 -12.78 12.11
N ASP A 143 -14.24 -12.03 13.08
CA ASP A 143 -15.62 -12.11 13.56
C ASP A 143 -16.58 -11.82 12.39
N PRO A 144 -17.55 -12.70 12.07
CA PRO A 144 -18.49 -12.50 10.97
C PRO A 144 -19.21 -11.15 11.00
N GLU A 145 -19.61 -10.67 12.19
CA GLU A 145 -20.29 -9.37 12.32
C GLU A 145 -19.37 -8.21 11.89
N ARG A 146 -18.08 -8.31 12.19
CA ARG A 146 -17.08 -7.32 11.78
C ARG A 146 -16.80 -7.40 10.28
N ALA A 147 -16.80 -8.60 9.70
CA ALA A 147 -16.64 -8.78 8.26
C ALA A 147 -17.82 -8.18 7.49
N ASP A 148 -19.05 -8.41 7.96
CA ASP A 148 -20.26 -7.83 7.36
C ASP A 148 -20.27 -6.31 7.46
N ALA A 149 -19.96 -5.74 8.63
CA ALA A 149 -19.85 -4.29 8.81
C ALA A 149 -18.79 -3.67 7.88
N PHE A 150 -17.63 -4.33 7.71
CA PHE A 150 -16.60 -3.85 6.80
C PHE A 150 -17.03 -3.95 5.33
N ALA A 151 -17.80 -4.97 4.96
CA ALA A 151 -18.37 -5.09 3.62
C ALA A 151 -19.37 -3.96 3.31
N ASP A 152 -20.24 -3.62 4.27
CA ASP A 152 -21.15 -2.47 4.16
C ASP A 152 -20.39 -1.15 3.99
N ASP A 153 -19.30 -0.99 4.73
CA ASP A 153 -18.42 0.18 4.59
C ASP A 153 -17.74 0.24 3.21
N CYS A 154 -17.33 -0.91 2.66
CA CYS A 154 -16.77 -0.99 1.31
C CYS A 154 -17.82 -0.65 0.23
N ILE A 155 -19.08 -1.09 0.40
CA ILE A 155 -20.19 -0.75 -0.52
C ILE A 155 -20.40 0.76 -0.51
N ARG A 156 -20.43 1.39 0.65
CA ARG A 156 -20.54 2.86 0.78
C ARG A 156 -19.34 3.57 0.17
N ALA A 157 -18.12 3.08 0.40
CA ALA A 157 -16.91 3.66 -0.19
C ALA A 157 -16.86 3.48 -1.72
N ALA A 158 -17.54 2.49 -2.28
CA ALA A 158 -17.67 2.32 -3.73
C ALA A 158 -18.41 3.50 -4.38
N ASP A 159 -19.42 4.07 -3.72
CA ASP A 159 -20.10 5.29 -4.18
C ASP A 159 -19.16 6.51 -4.18
N GLU A 160 -18.09 6.48 -3.38
CA GLU A 160 -17.04 7.50 -3.33
C GLU A 160 -15.87 7.21 -4.29
N GLY A 161 -15.92 6.08 -5.00
CA GLY A 161 -14.95 5.69 -6.02
C GLY A 161 -13.88 4.68 -5.58
N LEU A 162 -14.13 3.89 -4.52
CA LEU A 162 -13.36 2.68 -4.25
C LEU A 162 -13.49 1.71 -5.43
N ALA A 163 -12.37 1.19 -5.93
CA ALA A 163 -12.35 0.40 -7.17
C ALA A 163 -12.59 -1.10 -6.94
N GLY A 164 -12.39 -1.57 -5.71
CA GLY A 164 -12.66 -2.97 -5.39
C GLY A 164 -12.19 -3.39 -4.00
N ILE A 165 -12.19 -4.70 -3.81
CA ILE A 165 -11.77 -5.37 -2.59
C ILE A 165 -10.73 -6.44 -2.91
N ASP A 166 -9.91 -6.77 -1.94
CA ASP A 166 -8.96 -7.87 -2.02
C ASP A 166 -9.05 -8.75 -0.77
N PHE A 167 -9.06 -10.06 -0.94
CA PHE A 167 -9.09 -11.00 0.16
C PHE A 167 -7.69 -11.46 0.54
N LEU A 168 -7.22 -11.01 1.70
CA LEU A 168 -6.02 -11.55 2.31
C LEU A 168 -6.40 -12.74 3.19
N TYR A 169 -6.22 -13.95 2.67
CA TYR A 169 -6.19 -15.15 3.49
C TYR A 169 -4.89 -15.20 4.28
N ALA A 170 -4.92 -15.67 5.52
CA ALA A 170 -3.71 -16.00 6.28
C ALA A 170 -3.26 -17.42 5.91
N PRO A 171 -2.39 -17.62 4.90
CA PRO A 171 -2.18 -18.91 4.26
C PRO A 171 -0.84 -19.52 4.67
N TYR A 172 -0.47 -19.45 5.95
CA TYR A 172 0.90 -19.86 6.37
C TYR A 172 0.99 -20.69 7.64
N ASP A 173 -0.10 -21.30 8.11
CA ASP A 173 0.01 -22.30 9.20
C ASP A 173 0.21 -23.72 8.67
N THR A 174 -0.10 -23.96 7.39
CA THR A 174 0.17 -25.20 6.66
C THR A 174 0.53 -24.86 5.21
N GLU A 175 1.33 -25.70 4.53
CA GLU A 175 1.45 -25.60 3.07
C GLU A 175 0.05 -25.61 2.47
N ALA A 176 -0.21 -24.73 1.50
CA ALA A 176 -1.46 -24.77 0.77
C ALA A 176 -1.59 -26.15 0.12
N ASP A 177 -2.48 -26.99 0.67
CA ASP A 177 -2.81 -28.28 0.09
C ASP A 177 -3.69 -28.00 -1.13
N TRP A 178 -3.05 -27.90 -2.29
CA TRP A 178 -3.69 -27.64 -3.58
C TRP A 178 -4.32 -28.92 -4.19
N VAL A 179 -4.55 -29.98 -3.40
CA VAL A 179 -5.31 -31.16 -3.84
C VAL A 179 -6.78 -30.75 -4.03
N PRO A 180 -7.36 -31.01 -5.21
CA PRO A 180 -7.73 -29.93 -6.10
C PRO A 180 -9.12 -29.38 -5.80
N MET A 181 -9.23 -28.05 -5.84
CA MET A 181 -10.47 -27.39 -6.23
C MET A 181 -10.73 -27.68 -7.71
N TYR A 182 -11.15 -28.92 -8.01
CA TYR A 182 -11.95 -29.38 -9.14
C TYR A 182 -12.66 -30.68 -8.76
#